data_AF-A0A936DX78-F1
#
_entry.id   AF-A0A936DX78-F1
#
_cell.length_a   1.000
_cell.length_b   1.000
_cell.length_c   1.000
_cell.angle_alpha   90.00
_cell.angle_beta   90.00
_cell.angle_gamma   90.00
#
_symmetry.space_group_name_H-M   'P 1'
#
loop_
_entity.id
_entity.type
_entity.pdbx_description
1 polymer ?
#
loop_
_entity_poly.entity_id
_entity_poly.type
_entity_poly.pdbx_seq_one_letter_code
_entity_poly.pdbx_strand_id
1 'polypeptide(L)'
;MRKFEQLVKFTFIIVTIVFISNYILPTGVVSADSDVAPSARTGAPGESTCTSCHGSFTLNSGPGVLSVTGVPASYTLNQGITVTVKIQQANRARYGFEVTVLDELNNRAGTLTATDLGANINHHRHCKQQAAQLYHPDIVGR
;
A
#
# COMPACT_ATOMS: atom_id res chain seq x y z
N MET A 1 56.47 8.55 27.41
CA MET A 1 55.78 9.53 26.53
C MET A 1 55.25 8.87 25.25
N ARG A 2 56.08 8.28 24.37
CA ARG A 2 55.61 7.58 23.14
C ARG A 2 54.56 6.49 23.40
N LYS A 3 54.70 5.63 24.41
CA LYS A 3 53.71 4.57 24.72
C LYS A 3 52.33 5.10 25.14
N PHE A 4 52.31 6.25 25.84
CA PHE A 4 51.07 6.88 26.29
C PHE A 4 50.30 7.51 25.12
N GLU A 5 51.00 8.19 24.21
CA GLU A 5 50.40 8.71 22.98
C GLU A 5 49.85 7.61 22.07
N GLN A 6 50.53 6.46 22.01
CA GLN A 6 50.02 5.31 21.25
C GLN A 6 48.75 4.76 21.90
N LEU A 7 48.70 4.60 23.23
CA LEU A 7 47.49 4.16 23.93
C LEU A 7 46.29 5.10 23.67
N VAL A 8 46.49 6.41 23.77
CA VAL A 8 45.42 7.40 23.54
C VAL A 8 44.88 7.31 22.11
N LYS A 9 45.76 7.15 21.11
CA LYS A 9 45.35 6.98 19.70
C LYS A 9 44.56 5.70 19.49
N PHE A 10 44.99 4.58 20.08
CA PHE A 10 44.27 3.30 19.99
C PHE A 10 42.89 3.40 20.63
N THR A 11 42.78 4.01 21.82
CA THR A 11 41.49 4.20 22.49
C THR A 11 40.56 5.09 21.67
N PHE A 12 41.07 6.18 21.09
CA PHE A 12 40.27 7.08 20.26
C PHE A 12 39.76 6.39 18.98
N ILE A 13 40.63 5.62 18.31
CA ILE A 13 40.26 4.83 17.13
C ILE A 13 39.15 3.83 17.48
N ILE A 14 39.28 3.08 18.58
CA ILE A 14 38.28 2.09 18.99
C ILE A 14 36.93 2.77 19.29
N VAL A 15 36.93 3.90 20.02
CA VAL A 15 35.71 4.65 20.32
C VAL A 15 35.04 5.15 19.04
N THR A 16 35.81 5.66 18.08
CA THR A 16 35.26 6.11 16.79
C THR A 16 34.68 4.97 15.96
N ILE A 17 35.32 3.79 15.94
CA ILE A 17 34.82 2.60 15.22
C ILE A 17 33.51 2.11 15.85
N VAL A 18 33.42 2.07 17.19
CA VAL A 18 32.21 1.66 17.90
C VAL A 18 31.06 2.65 17.65
N PHE A 19 31.33 3.96 17.64
CA PHE A 19 30.35 4.97 17.28
C PHE A 19 29.86 4.77 15.83
N ILE A 20 30.77 4.69 14.87
CA ILE A 20 30.44 4.51 13.44
C ILE A 20 29.61 3.23 13.22
N SER A 21 29.96 2.13 13.88
CA SER A 21 29.23 0.86 13.77
C SER A 21 27.77 0.94 14.28
N ASN A 22 27.47 1.83 15.22
CA ASN A 22 26.11 2.03 15.75
C ASN A 22 25.27 3.01 14.90
N TYR A 23 25.90 3.85 14.09
CA TYR A 23 25.20 4.78 13.18
C TYR A 23 25.02 4.24 11.76
N ILE A 24 25.80 3.23 11.35
CA ILE A 24 25.77 2.72 9.96
C ILE A 24 24.77 1.56 9.74
N LEU A 25 24.25 0.88 10.77
CA LEU A 25 23.25 -0.19 10.59
C LEU A 25 22.15 -0.05 11.66
N PRO A 26 20.94 0.38 11.26
CA PRO A 26 20.09 -0.51 10.46
C PRO A 26 19.42 0.28 9.33
N THR A 27 20.04 0.31 8.15
CA THR A 27 19.20 0.42 6.96
C THR A 27 18.47 -0.91 6.86
N GLY A 28 17.29 -0.99 7.48
CA GLY A 28 16.33 -2.02 7.13
C GLY A 28 16.26 -2.03 5.62
N VAL A 29 16.67 -3.15 5.02
CA VAL A 29 16.57 -3.31 3.57
C VAL A 29 15.09 -3.24 3.24
N VAL A 30 14.63 -2.05 2.88
CA VAL A 30 13.31 -1.88 2.28
C VAL A 30 13.43 -2.45 0.90
N SER A 31 13.08 -3.72 0.77
CA SER A 31 12.83 -4.33 -0.53
C SER A 31 11.64 -3.59 -1.13
N ALA A 32 11.93 -2.67 -2.04
CA ALA A 32 10.94 -2.12 -2.95
C ALA A 32 10.94 -3.07 -4.14
N ASP A 33 10.08 -4.08 -4.07
CA ASP A 33 9.94 -5.02 -5.17
C ASP A 33 9.29 -4.28 -6.36
N SER A 34 10.00 -4.21 -7.48
CA SER A 34 9.55 -3.57 -8.73
C SER A 34 8.41 -4.35 -9.41
N ASP A 35 8.14 -5.57 -8.96
CA ASP A 35 7.14 -6.49 -9.50
C ASP A 35 5.69 -6.19 -9.08
N VAL A 36 4.79 -7.03 -9.56
CA VAL A 36 3.35 -6.98 -9.31
C VAL A 36 3.06 -7.10 -7.81
N ALA A 37 2.35 -6.11 -7.27
CA ALA A 37 1.91 -6.16 -5.87
C ALA A 37 1.04 -7.41 -5.61
N PRO A 38 1.18 -8.06 -4.45
CA PRO A 38 0.28 -9.14 -4.06
C PRO A 38 -1.18 -8.66 -4.07
N SER A 39 -2.07 -9.45 -4.64
CA SER A 39 -3.52 -9.24 -4.51
C SER A 39 -3.99 -9.58 -3.08
N ALA A 40 -5.28 -9.37 -2.83
CA ALA A 40 -5.95 -9.63 -1.56
C ALA A 40 -5.42 -8.76 -0.40
N ARG A 41 -5.26 -7.45 -0.68
CA ARG A 41 -4.84 -6.42 0.28
C ARG A 41 -5.92 -5.37 0.51
N THR A 42 -7.19 -5.66 0.16
CA THR A 42 -8.29 -4.69 0.33
C THR A 42 -8.79 -4.59 1.77
N GLY A 43 -8.46 -5.55 2.63
CA GLY A 43 -9.05 -5.70 3.97
C GLY A 43 -10.43 -6.35 3.97
N ALA A 44 -10.88 -6.96 2.86
CA ALA A 44 -12.09 -7.79 2.83
C ALA A 44 -11.96 -9.05 3.69
N PRO A 45 -13.07 -9.72 4.05
CA PRO A 45 -12.98 -10.96 4.81
C PRO A 45 -12.08 -11.99 4.12
N GLY A 46 -11.12 -12.53 4.88
CA GLY A 46 -10.10 -13.44 4.36
C GLY A 46 -8.93 -12.76 3.63
N GLU A 47 -8.96 -11.44 3.47
CA GLU A 47 -7.87 -10.64 2.92
C GLU A 47 -7.10 -9.93 4.04
N SER A 48 -5.86 -9.56 3.74
CA SER A 48 -5.06 -8.71 4.63
C SER A 48 -5.09 -7.27 4.12
N THR A 49 -4.25 -6.40 4.68
CA THR A 49 -4.11 -5.02 4.21
C THR A 49 -2.67 -4.76 3.77
N CYS A 50 -2.43 -3.62 3.11
CA CYS A 50 -1.09 -3.23 2.69
C CYS A 50 -0.07 -3.15 3.85
N THR A 51 -0.52 -3.00 5.10
CA THR A 51 0.36 -2.93 6.27
C THR A 51 1.02 -4.25 6.62
N SER A 52 0.58 -5.38 6.03
CA SER A 52 1.27 -6.67 6.19
C SER A 52 2.70 -6.63 5.63
N CYS A 53 2.93 -5.80 4.61
CA CYS A 53 4.25 -5.59 4.00
C CYS A 53 4.76 -4.15 4.22
N HIS A 54 3.86 -3.18 4.40
CA HIS A 54 4.17 -1.76 4.64
C HIS A 54 3.81 -1.33 6.07
N GLY A 55 4.34 -2.03 7.08
CA GLY A 55 4.00 -1.82 8.49
C GLY A 55 4.62 -0.57 9.14
N SER A 56 5.49 0.17 8.45
CA SER A 56 6.13 1.39 8.99
C SER A 56 5.15 2.54 9.22
N PHE A 57 4.00 2.49 8.57
CA PHE A 57 2.95 3.51 8.66
C PHE A 57 1.61 2.83 8.91
N THR A 58 0.72 3.48 9.64
CA THR A 58 -0.64 2.98 9.83
C THR A 58 -1.41 3.02 8.50
N LEU A 59 -2.44 2.17 8.38
CA LEU A 59 -3.25 2.08 7.17
C LEU A 59 -3.82 3.46 6.79
N ASN A 60 -3.69 3.84 5.51
CA ASN A 60 -4.17 5.12 4.97
C ASN A 60 -3.63 6.41 5.64
N SER A 61 -2.48 6.36 6.31
CA SER A 61 -1.93 7.50 7.09
C SER A 61 -1.14 8.56 6.31
N GLY A 62 -1.25 8.58 4.99
CA GLY A 62 -0.56 9.57 4.14
C GLY A 62 -1.47 10.71 3.69
N PRO A 63 -0.92 11.82 3.17
CA PRO A 63 -1.70 12.92 2.58
C PRO A 63 -2.41 12.56 1.26
N GLY A 64 -2.38 11.28 0.86
CA GLY A 64 -3.06 10.81 -0.35
C GLY A 64 -4.52 10.54 -0.03
N VAL A 65 -5.44 11.05 -0.85
CA VAL A 65 -6.88 10.87 -0.65
C VAL A 65 -7.40 9.91 -1.73
N LEU A 66 -8.05 8.84 -1.30
CA LEU A 66 -8.85 7.96 -2.15
C LEU A 66 -10.32 8.34 -2.04
N SER A 67 -11.00 8.43 -3.18
CA SER A 67 -12.44 8.66 -3.26
C SER A 67 -13.06 7.71 -4.29
N VAL A 68 -14.26 7.24 -3.99
CA VAL A 68 -15.04 6.40 -4.90
C VAL A 68 -16.39 7.05 -5.15
N THR A 69 -16.77 7.17 -6.42
CA THR A 69 -17.99 7.86 -6.87
C THR A 69 -18.65 7.09 -8.00
N GLY A 70 -19.92 7.39 -8.30
CA GLY A 70 -20.67 6.69 -9.36
C GLY A 70 -21.29 5.36 -8.93
N VAL A 71 -21.21 5.01 -7.65
CA VAL A 71 -21.97 3.88 -7.08
C VAL A 71 -23.41 4.34 -6.87
N PRO A 72 -24.40 3.77 -7.60
CA PRO A 72 -25.81 4.13 -7.41
C PRO A 72 -26.33 3.57 -6.09
N ALA A 73 -27.44 4.11 -5.59
CA ALA A 73 -28.11 3.58 -4.38
C ALA A 73 -28.84 2.25 -4.63
N SER A 74 -29.08 1.92 -5.90
CA SER A 74 -29.71 0.70 -6.36
C SER A 74 -29.24 0.41 -7.79
N TYR A 75 -29.17 -0.85 -8.18
CA TYR A 75 -28.84 -1.24 -9.54
C TYR A 75 -29.63 -2.48 -9.94
N THR A 76 -29.64 -2.79 -11.24
CA THR A 76 -30.26 -4.01 -11.74
C THR A 76 -29.21 -5.10 -11.94
N LEU A 77 -29.55 -6.34 -11.58
CA LEU A 77 -28.64 -7.47 -11.74
C LEU A 77 -28.16 -7.57 -13.19
N ASN A 78 -26.88 -7.91 -13.37
CA ASN A 78 -26.20 -8.01 -14.67
C ASN A 78 -26.07 -6.69 -15.45
N GLN A 79 -26.38 -5.54 -14.84
CA GLN A 79 -26.10 -4.24 -15.43
C GLN A 79 -24.66 -3.79 -15.13
N GLY A 80 -23.96 -3.32 -16.16
CA GLY A 80 -22.67 -2.66 -16.00
C GLY A 80 -22.83 -1.29 -15.32
N ILE A 81 -22.08 -1.05 -14.26
CA ILE A 81 -22.05 0.23 -13.53
C ILE A 81 -20.66 0.82 -13.69
N THR A 82 -20.59 2.08 -14.11
CA THR A 82 -19.31 2.81 -14.14
C THR A 82 -19.07 3.44 -12.79
N VAL A 83 -18.04 2.95 -12.11
CA VAL A 83 -17.57 3.50 -10.84
C VAL A 83 -16.24 4.21 -11.08
N THR A 84 -16.06 5.38 -10.50
CA THR A 84 -14.81 6.14 -10.57
C THR A 84 -14.08 6.04 -9.24
N VAL A 85 -12.87 5.48 -9.28
CA VAL A 85 -11.90 5.53 -8.19
C VAL A 85 -10.88 6.62 -8.50
N LYS A 86 -10.70 7.57 -7.59
CA LYS A 86 -9.74 8.66 -7.74
C LYS A 86 -8.80 8.71 -6.54
N ILE A 87 -7.50 8.76 -6.84
CA ILE A 87 -6.45 8.99 -5.85
C ILE A 87 -5.77 10.32 -6.15
N GLN A 88 -5.57 11.14 -5.13
CA GLN A 88 -4.91 12.43 -5.27
C GLN A 88 -3.89 12.65 -4.16
N GLN A 89 -2.66 13.03 -4.54
CA GLN A 89 -1.64 13.55 -3.63
C GLN A 89 -0.78 14.60 -4.34
N ALA A 90 -0.39 15.66 -3.64
CA ALA A 90 0.58 16.60 -4.19
C ALA A 90 1.95 15.91 -4.42
N ASN A 91 2.65 16.33 -5.48
CA ASN A 91 4.03 15.90 -5.81
C ASN A 91 4.22 14.38 -5.96
N ARG A 92 3.19 13.68 -6.43
CA ARG A 92 3.25 12.25 -6.76
C ARG A 92 2.73 11.99 -8.17
N ALA A 93 3.54 11.31 -8.96
CA ALA A 93 3.22 10.98 -10.35
C ALA A 93 2.53 9.61 -10.50
N ARG A 94 2.59 8.75 -9.48
CA ARG A 94 2.11 7.35 -9.53
C ARG A 94 1.46 6.97 -8.21
N TYR A 95 0.41 6.16 -8.33
CA TYR A 95 -0.40 5.64 -7.23
C TYR A 95 -0.77 4.19 -7.52
N GLY A 96 -1.03 3.41 -6.48
CA GLY A 96 -1.66 2.10 -6.60
C GLY A 96 -2.95 2.06 -5.80
N PHE A 97 -3.89 1.23 -6.25
CA PHE A 97 -5.01 0.80 -5.42
C PHE A 97 -5.37 -0.63 -5.72
N GLU A 98 -6.15 -1.20 -4.81
CA GLU A 98 -6.89 -2.43 -5.03
C GLU A 98 -8.34 -2.18 -4.64
N VAL A 99 -9.26 -2.75 -5.42
CA VAL A 99 -10.69 -2.61 -5.21
C VAL A 99 -11.36 -3.97 -5.26
N THR A 100 -12.30 -4.19 -4.34
CA THR A 100 -13.17 -5.36 -4.33
C THR A 100 -14.60 -4.91 -4.07
N VAL A 101 -15.55 -5.71 -4.52
CA VAL A 101 -16.98 -5.48 -4.35
C VAL A 101 -17.52 -6.61 -3.49
N LEU A 102 -18.28 -6.25 -2.45
CA LEU A 102 -18.82 -7.17 -1.47
C LEU A 102 -20.35 -7.10 -1.44
N ASP A 103 -21.00 -8.25 -1.33
CA ASP A 103 -22.43 -8.36 -1.01
C ASP A 103 -22.71 -8.11 0.49
N GLU A 104 -23.98 -8.18 0.89
CA GLU A 104 -24.38 -7.98 2.29
C GLU A 104 -23.78 -9.00 3.27
N LEU A 105 -23.50 -10.20 2.77
CA LEU A 105 -22.90 -11.30 3.52
C LEU A 105 -21.37 -11.23 3.52
N ASN A 106 -20.81 -10.17 2.94
CA ASN A 106 -19.39 -9.92 2.72
C ASN A 106 -18.69 -10.92 1.80
N ASN A 107 -19.41 -11.56 0.88
CA ASN A 107 -18.80 -12.34 -0.19
C ASN A 107 -18.38 -11.42 -1.33
N ARG A 108 -17.29 -11.77 -2.02
CA ARG A 108 -16.88 -11.08 -3.26
C ARG A 108 -17.95 -11.25 -4.32
N ALA A 109 -18.35 -10.16 -4.96
CA ALA A 109 -19.45 -10.16 -5.89
C ALA A 109 -19.20 -9.29 -7.13
N GLY A 110 -19.84 -9.65 -8.25
CA GLY A 110 -19.68 -8.95 -9.52
C GLY A 110 -18.31 -9.12 -10.20
N THR A 111 -18.17 -8.48 -11.36
CA THR A 111 -16.94 -8.48 -12.17
C THR A 111 -16.50 -7.04 -12.40
N LEU A 112 -15.23 -6.75 -12.13
CA LEU A 112 -14.64 -5.43 -12.35
C LEU A 112 -13.85 -5.41 -13.66
N THR A 113 -14.08 -4.38 -14.47
CA THR A 113 -13.37 -4.14 -15.72
C THR A 113 -12.79 -2.74 -15.71
N ALA A 114 -11.49 -2.61 -16.00
CA ALA A 114 -10.85 -1.32 -16.21
C ALA A 114 -11.37 -0.65 -17.49
N THR A 115 -11.85 0.58 -17.38
CA THR A 115 -12.34 1.37 -18.52
C THR A 115 -11.43 2.55 -18.88
N ASP A 116 -10.43 2.87 -18.05
CA ASP A 116 -9.46 3.92 -18.30
C ASP A 116 -8.06 3.32 -18.51
N LEU A 117 -7.32 3.83 -19.49
CA LEU A 117 -5.93 3.45 -19.77
C LEU A 117 -4.99 3.74 -18.59
N GLY A 118 -5.36 4.71 -17.72
CA GLY A 118 -4.66 4.99 -16.47
C GLY A 118 -5.02 4.04 -15.31
N ALA A 119 -6.17 3.37 -15.39
CA ALA A 119 -6.66 2.46 -14.36
C ALA A 119 -6.44 1.02 -14.80
N ASN A 120 -5.25 0.47 -14.58
CA ASN A 120 -5.07 -0.96 -14.78
C ASN A 120 -5.57 -1.72 -13.54
N ILE A 121 -6.69 -2.44 -13.67
CA ILE A 121 -7.21 -3.34 -12.62
C ILE A 121 -6.25 -4.48 -12.26
N ASN A 122 -5.21 -4.72 -13.09
CA ASN A 122 -4.25 -5.81 -12.94
C ASN A 122 -2.77 -5.39 -13.08
N HIS A 123 -2.45 -4.13 -13.41
CA HIS A 123 -1.07 -3.69 -13.66
C HIS A 123 -0.56 -2.83 -12.51
N HIS A 124 -0.16 -3.54 -11.47
CA HIS A 124 0.25 -3.00 -10.19
C HIS A 124 1.64 -2.36 -10.29
N ARG A 125 1.67 -1.07 -10.59
CA ARG A 125 2.91 -0.31 -10.82
C ARG A 125 3.07 0.84 -9.81
N HIS A 126 3.50 0.47 -8.59
CA HIS A 126 4.21 1.25 -7.55
C HIS A 126 3.55 2.45 -6.85
N CYS A 127 3.82 2.47 -5.53
CA CYS A 127 3.77 3.54 -4.52
C CYS A 127 2.39 3.98 -4.00
N LYS A 128 2.26 3.96 -2.65
CA LYS A 128 1.08 4.22 -1.81
C LYS A 128 -0.18 3.53 -2.33
N GLN A 129 -0.30 2.27 -1.92
CA GLN A 129 -1.49 1.48 -2.17
C GLN A 129 -2.58 1.89 -1.18
N GLN A 130 -3.75 2.20 -1.72
CA GLN A 130 -4.97 2.40 -0.94
C GLN A 130 -5.97 1.31 -1.33
N ALA A 131 -6.60 0.73 -0.32
CA ALA A 131 -7.67 -0.24 -0.51
C ALA A 131 -9.01 0.49 -0.57
N ALA A 132 -9.87 0.08 -1.49
CA ALA A 132 -11.26 0.50 -1.53
C ALA A 132 -12.17 -0.73 -1.49
N GLN A 133 -13.16 -0.72 -0.60
CA GLN A 133 -14.20 -1.74 -0.55
C GLN A 133 -15.52 -1.09 -0.92
N LEU A 134 -16.21 -1.67 -1.90
CA LEU A 134 -17.54 -1.27 -2.28
C LEU A 134 -18.54 -2.24 -1.67
N TYR A 135 -19.24 -1.78 -0.64
CA TYR A 135 -20.35 -2.52 -0.03
C TYR A 135 -21.66 -2.02 -0.64
N HIS A 136 -22.50 -2.94 -1.14
CA HIS A 136 -23.86 -2.59 -1.55
C HIS A 136 -24.87 -3.64 -1.04
N PRO A 137 -26.03 -3.21 -0.53
CA PRO A 137 -27.05 -4.11 0.00
C PRO A 137 -27.70 -5.09 -1.00
N ASP A 138 -27.57 -4.87 -2.32
CA ASP A 138 -28.41 -5.56 -3.31
C ASP A 138 -27.63 -6.58 -4.16
N ILE A 139 -26.40 -6.96 -3.77
CA ILE A 139 -25.54 -7.91 -4.54
C ILE A 139 -25.88 -9.38 -4.34
N VAL A 140 -27.08 -9.66 -3.86
CA VAL A 140 -27.61 -11.01 -3.86
C VAL A 140 -28.23 -11.29 -5.23
N GLY A 141 -27.41 -11.87 -6.11
CA GLY A 141 -27.91 -12.64 -7.24
C GLY A 141 -28.80 -13.77 -6.71
N ARG A 142 -30.10 -13.67 -6.99
CA ARG A 142 -31.04 -14.79 -6.85
C ARG A 142 -31.03 -15.63 -8.11
#